data_AF-A0A507EHT8-F1
#
_entry.id   AF-A0A507EHT8-F1
#
_cell.length_a   1.000
_cell.length_b   1.000
_cell.length_c   1.000
_cell.angle_alpha   90.00
_cell.angle_beta   90.00
_cell.angle_gamma   90.00
#
_symmetry.space_group_name_H-M   'P 1'
#
loop_
_entity.id
_entity.type
_entity.pdbx_description
1 polymer ?
#
loop_
_entity_poly.entity_id
_entity_poly.type
_entity_poly.pdbx_seq_one_letter_code
_entity_poly.pdbx_strand_id
1 'polypeptide(L)' 'MLHNQFLAVAPWLRTLAPLRNTSKAMSGAQSAVTWGAAIGLAAIWIIEPTPIARRDVLQNIPVIGVYWKNKLEKALQVD' A
#
# COMPACT_ATOMS: atom_id res chain seq x y z
N MET A 1 -30.14 7.79 40.88
CA MET A 1 -29.22 8.18 39.79
C MET A 1 -28.34 6.99 39.40
N LEU A 2 -28.89 5.95 38.74
CA LEU A 2 -28.11 4.75 38.37
C LEU A 2 -28.80 4.06 37.16
N HIS A 3 -28.74 4.64 35.95
CA HIS A 3 -29.45 4.06 34.80
C HIS A 3 -28.61 3.80 33.54
N ASN A 4 -27.33 4.19 33.44
CA ASN A 4 -26.60 4.09 32.17
C ASN A 4 -25.25 3.33 32.24
N GLN A 5 -25.14 2.28 33.06
CA GLN A 5 -23.88 1.53 33.20
C GLN A 5 -23.80 0.24 32.34
N PHE A 6 -24.89 -0.16 31.67
CA PHE A 6 -25.01 -1.47 31.01
C PHE A 6 -24.90 -1.48 29.48
N LEU A 7 -24.38 -0.43 28.86
CA LEU A 7 -23.83 -0.56 27.50
C LEU A 7 -22.32 -0.74 27.61
N ALA A 8 -21.92 -1.91 28.13
CA ALA A 8 -20.54 -2.36 28.13
C ALA A 8 -20.11 -2.60 26.68
N VAL A 9 -19.76 -1.52 25.97
CA VAL A 9 -19.10 -1.61 24.66
C VAL A 9 -17.84 -2.44 24.88
N ALA A 10 -17.76 -3.59 24.21
CA ALA A 10 -16.69 -4.54 24.42
C ALA A 10 -15.32 -3.85 24.25
N PRO A 11 -14.28 -4.20 25.05
CA PRO A 11 -13.00 -3.50 25.03
C PRO A 11 -12.36 -3.41 23.63
N TRP A 12 -12.57 -4.44 22.80
CA TRP A 12 -12.07 -4.51 21.42
C TRP A 12 -12.78 -3.55 20.44
N LEU A 13 -13.97 -3.06 20.76
CA LEU A 13 -14.67 -2.02 19.99
C LEU A 13 -14.08 -0.62 20.26
N ARG A 14 -13.47 -0.40 21.44
CA ARG A 14 -12.77 0.87 21.74
C ARG A 14 -11.51 1.05 20.89
N THR A 15 -10.86 -0.05 20.51
CA THR A 15 -9.71 -0.03 19.58
C THR A 15 -10.08 0.39 18.16
N LEU A 16 -11.33 0.20 17.74
CA LEU A 16 -11.83 0.66 16.42
C LEU A 16 -12.43 2.07 16.46
N ALA A 17 -12.78 2.58 17.65
CA ALA A 17 -13.31 3.93 17.85
C ALA A 17 -12.44 5.09 17.28
N PRO A 18 -11.09 5.09 17.32
CA PRO A 18 -10.30 6.19 16.76
C PRO A 18 -10.39 6.30 15.24
N LEU A 19 -10.87 5.27 14.53
CA LEU A 19 -11.09 5.34 13.07
C LEU A 19 -12.21 6.31 12.69
N ARG A 20 -13.09 6.67 13.63
CA ARG A 20 -14.19 7.63 13.41
C ARG A 20 -13.77 9.09 13.62
N ASN A 21 -12.60 9.35 14.21
CA ASN A 21 -12.09 10.70 14.44
C ASN A 21 -10.99 11.01 13.42
N THR A 22 -11.33 11.85 12.44
CA THR A 22 -10.45 12.23 11.32
C THR A 22 -9.11 12.81 11.79
N SER A 23 -9.07 13.55 12.90
CA SER A 23 -7.83 14.11 13.45
C SER A 23 -6.88 13.04 13.99
N LYS A 24 -7.40 11.97 14.61
CA LYS A 24 -6.56 10.84 15.09
C LYS A 24 -6.18 9.92 13.94
N ALA A 25 -7.07 9.72 12.97
CA ALA A 25 -6.77 9.00 11.74
C ALA A 25 -5.61 9.64 10.95
N MET A 26 -5.54 10.98 10.89
CA MET A 26 -4.43 11.69 10.24
C MET A 26 -3.07 11.46 10.93
N SER A 27 -3.03 11.32 12.26
CA SER A 27 -1.77 11.02 12.96
C SER A 27 -1.19 9.64 12.60
N GLY A 28 -2.05 8.66 12.28
CA GLY A 28 -1.64 7.33 11.81
C GLY A 28 -1.44 7.26 10.30
N ALA A 29 -1.98 8.21 9.53
CA ALA A 29 -2.00 8.17 8.07
C ALA A 29 -0.59 8.18 7.47
N GLN A 30 0.34 8.97 8.01
CA GLN A 30 1.70 9.03 7.48
C GLN A 30 2.45 7.69 7.64
N SER A 31 2.27 7.02 8.79
CA SER A 31 2.85 5.70 9.03
C SER A 31 2.22 4.65 8.11
N ALA A 32 0.89 4.66 7.95
CA ALA A 32 0.19 3.77 7.04
C ALA A 32 0.61 3.95 5.58
N VAL A 33 0.80 5.20 5.13
CA VAL A 33 1.32 5.51 3.79
C VAL A 33 2.75 5.00 3.63
N THR A 34 3.60 5.20 4.63
CA THR A 34 5.01 4.75 4.59
C THR A 34 5.11 3.23 4.48
N TRP A 35 4.39 2.52 5.34
CA TRP A 35 4.36 1.05 5.32
C TRP A 35 3.65 0.51 4.08
N GLY A 36 2.56 1.15 3.64
CA GLY A 36 1.87 0.80 2.40
C GLY A 36 2.77 0.97 1.16
N ALA A 37 3.56 2.05 1.10
CA ALA A 37 4.53 2.27 0.05
C ALA A 37 5.67 1.24 0.09
N ALA A 38 6.20 0.93 1.27
CA ALA A 38 7.25 -0.08 1.42
C ALA A 38 6.78 -1.48 0.97
N ILE A 39 5.57 -1.88 1.39
CA ILE A 39 4.96 -3.15 0.97
C ILE A 39 4.67 -3.15 -0.53
N GLY A 40 4.14 -2.04 -1.07
CA GLY A 40 3.87 -1.90 -2.51
C GLY A 40 5.14 -2.04 -3.36
N LEU A 41 6.25 -1.41 -2.94
CA LEU A 41 7.55 -1.56 -3.61
C LEU A 41 8.07 -2.98 -3.51
N ALA A 42 7.97 -3.63 -2.34
CA ALA A 42 8.36 -5.03 -2.17
C ALA A 42 7.54 -5.97 -3.07
N ALA A 43 6.23 -5.73 -3.18
CA ALA A 43 5.36 -6.49 -4.08
C ALA A 43 5.76 -6.31 -5.55
N ILE A 44 6.05 -5.08 -5.98
CA ILE A 44 6.57 -4.81 -7.33
C ILE A 44 7.89 -5.55 -7.57
N TRP A 45 8.77 -5.63 -6.57
CA TRP A 45 10.06 -6.33 -6.68
C TRP A 45 9.88 -7.85 -6.85
N ILE A 46 8.93 -8.46 -6.12
CA ILE A 46 8.58 -9.88 -6.27
C ILE A 46 7.97 -10.15 -7.66
N ILE A 47 7.20 -9.20 -8.21
CA ILE A 47 6.47 -9.34 -9.47
C ILE A 47 7.30 -8.86 -10.69
N GLU A 48 8.45 -8.18 -10.48
CA GLU A 48 9.42 -7.75 -11.52
C GLU A 48 9.76 -8.80 -12.61
N PRO A 49 9.88 -10.12 -12.32
CA PRO A 49 10.10 -11.12 -13.36
C PRO A 49 8.98 -11.18 -14.40
N THR A 50 7.77 -10.68 -14.10
CA THR A 50 6.65 -10.68 -15.04
C THR A 50 6.71 -9.53 -16.06
N PRO A 51 6.47 -9.80 -17.35
CA PRO A 51 6.44 -8.77 -18.40
C PRO A 51 5.38 -7.69 -18.17
N ILE A 52 4.26 -8.04 -17.52
CA ILE A 52 3.10 -7.15 -17.29
C ILE A 52 3.47 -6.01 -16.33
N ALA A 53 4.08 -6.33 -15.19
CA ALA A 53 4.47 -5.30 -14.22
C ALA A 53 5.52 -4.33 -14.77
N ARG A 54 6.39 -4.80 -15.69
CA ARG A 54 7.34 -3.91 -16.36
C ARG A 54 6.63 -2.93 -17.29
N ARG A 55 5.69 -3.39 -18.12
CA ARG A 55 4.96 -2.52 -19.06
C ARG A 55 4.09 -1.48 -18.36
N ASP A 56 3.31 -1.90 -17.37
CA ASP A 56 2.25 -1.03 -16.83
C ASP A 56 2.77 -0.10 -15.74
N VAL A 57 3.75 -0.54 -14.94
CA VAL A 57 4.24 0.21 -13.77
C VAL A 57 5.65 0.75 -14.00
N LEU A 58 6.61 -0.11 -14.32
CA LEU A 58 8.03 0.26 -14.28
C LEU A 58 8.48 1.12 -15.47
N GLN A 59 7.85 0.99 -16.64
CA GLN A 59 8.15 1.81 -17.83
C GLN A 59 7.66 3.27 -17.72
N ASN A 60 6.71 3.54 -16.83
CA ASN A 60 6.14 4.88 -16.63
C ASN A 60 6.93 5.72 -15.60
N ILE A 61 8.00 5.18 -15.02
CA ILE A 61 8.86 5.89 -14.08
C ILE A 61 9.79 6.83 -14.88
N PRO A 62 9.73 8.16 -14.71
CA PRO A 62 10.41 9.12 -15.58
C PRO A 62 11.94 8.99 -15.60
N VAL A 63 12.55 8.44 -14.54
CA VAL A 63 14.02 8.31 -14.43
C VAL A 63 14.52 6.93 -14.88
N ILE A 64 13.74 5.86 -14.65
CA ILE A 64 14.20 4.46 -14.80
C ILE A 64 13.43 3.73 -15.91
N GLY A 65 12.39 4.35 -16.49
CA GLY A 65 11.50 3.71 -17.45
C GLY A 65 12.18 3.21 -18.72
N VAL A 66 13.21 3.92 -19.21
CA VAL A 66 13.99 3.51 -20.38
C VAL A 66 14.78 2.22 -20.12
N TYR A 67 15.35 2.06 -18.92
CA TYR A 67 16.04 0.82 -18.53
C TYR A 67 15.08 -0.37 -18.57
N TRP A 68 13.86 -0.19 -18.05
CA TRP A 68 12.83 -1.23 -18.04
C TRP A 68 12.27 -1.52 -19.44
N LYS A 69 12.15 -0.52 -20.32
CA LYS A 69 11.80 -0.71 -21.75
C LYS A 69 12.81 -1.61 -22.44
N ASN A 70 14.10 -1.28 -22.36
CA ASN A 70 15.17 -2.04 -23.00
C ASN A 70 15.25 -3.48 -22.45
N LYS A 71 15.04 -3.68 -21.15
CA LYS A 71 15.03 -5.03 -20.53
C LYS A 71 13.82 -5.86 -20.99
N LEU A 72 12.68 -5.23 -21.26
CA LEU A 72 11.48 -5.89 -21.78
C LEU A 72 11.63 -6.28 -23.25
N GLU A 73 12.15 -5.38 -24.09
CA GLU A 73 12.42 -5.65 -25.50
C GLU A 73 13.40 -6.80 -25.69
N LYS A 74 14.48 -6.83 -24.90
CA LYS A 74 15.43 -7.96 -24.90
C LYS A 74 14.80 -9.28 -24.47
N ALA A 75 13.87 -9.26 -23.51
CA ALA A 75 13.18 -10.47 -23.07
C ALA A 75 12.20 -11.00 -24.13
N LEU A 76 11.59 -10.12 -24.93
CA LEU A 76 10.67 -10.48 -26.02
C LEU A 76 11.39 -10.89 -27.32
N GLN A 77 12.67 -10.54 -27.48
CA GLN A 77 13.50 -10.93 -28.64
C GLN A 77 14.19 -12.29 -28.48
N VAL A 78 14.06 -12.94 -27.31
CA VAL A 78 14.68 -14.25 -27.00
C VAL A 78 13.70 -15.41 -27.24
N ASP A 79 12.47 -15.13 -27.68
CA ASP A 79 11.56 -16.10 -28.32
C ASP A 79 11.72 -16.08 -29.85
#